data_AF-V4Q6C3-F1
#
_entry.id   AF-V4Q6C3-F1
#
_cell.length_a   1.000
_cell.length_b   1.000
_cell.length_c   1.000
_cell.angle_alpha   90.00
_cell.angle_beta   90.00
_cell.angle_gamma   90.00
#
_symmetry.space_group_name_H-M   'P 1'
#
loop_
_entity.id
_entity.type
_entity.pdbx_description
1 polymer ?
#
loop_
_entity_poly.entity_id
_entity_poly.type
_entity_poly.pdbx_seq_one_letter_code
_entity_poly.pdbx_strand_id
1 'polypeptide(L)'
;MSLESWLAFFVACWVISLSPGAGAIASMSCGLQYGFWRGYWNAIGLQLALVLQIAVVAAGVGAVLATSELAFSLIKWFGVGYLLWLAWKQWQGQPEALGDAARGAG
;
A
#
# COMPACT_ATOMS: atom_id res chain seq x y z
N MET A 1 -14.15 24.88 -6.37
CA MET A 1 -12.89 24.15 -6.12
C MET A 1 -11.78 24.98 -6.72
N SER A 2 -10.89 25.55 -5.89
CA SER A 2 -9.88 26.54 -6.28
C SER A 2 -8.68 25.88 -6.99
N LEU A 3 -7.89 26.70 -7.70
CA LEU A 3 -6.67 26.28 -8.41
C LEU A 3 -5.64 25.66 -7.44
N GLU A 4 -5.63 26.10 -6.18
CA GLU A 4 -4.85 25.47 -5.10
C GLU A 4 -5.19 24.00 -4.86
N SER A 5 -6.48 23.62 -4.86
CA SER A 5 -6.86 22.21 -4.68
C SER A 5 -6.36 21.35 -5.83
N TRP A 6 -6.35 21.91 -7.05
CA TRP A 6 -5.84 21.25 -8.25
C TRP A 6 -4.32 21.06 -8.18
N LEU A 7 -3.59 22.09 -7.75
CA LEU A 7 -2.14 22.01 -7.55
C LEU A 7 -1.77 21.04 -6.41
N ALA A 8 -2.48 21.10 -5.29
CA ALA A 8 -2.28 20.17 -4.18
C ALA A 8 -2.55 18.72 -4.59
N PHE A 9 -3.63 18.47 -5.34
CA PHE A 9 -3.93 17.15 -5.88
C PHE A 9 -2.86 16.69 -6.87
N PHE A 10 -2.41 17.56 -7.76
CA PHE A 10 -1.34 17.28 -8.71
C PHE A 10 -0.06 16.83 -7.99
N VAL A 11 0.40 17.59 -6.99
CA VAL A 11 1.57 17.22 -6.19
C VAL A 11 1.35 15.91 -5.44
N ALA A 12 0.18 15.73 -4.83
CA ALA A 12 -0.15 14.49 -4.12
C ALA A 12 -0.11 13.26 -5.04
N CYS A 13 -0.62 13.37 -6.27
CA CYS A 13 -0.54 12.30 -7.26
C CYS A 13 0.91 11.91 -7.56
N TRP A 14 1.80 12.88 -7.76
CA TRP A 14 3.22 12.61 -7.97
C TRP A 14 3.85 11.86 -6.78
N VAL A 15 3.60 12.32 -5.55
CA VAL A 15 4.14 11.69 -4.34
C VAL A 15 3.64 10.24 -4.22
N ILE A 16 2.35 10.00 -4.46
CA ILE A 16 1.74 8.68 -4.36
C ILE A 16 2.26 7.75 -5.47
N SER A 17 2.36 8.23 -6.72
CA SER A 17 2.85 7.43 -7.84
C SER A 17 4.33 7.07 -7.72
N LEU A 18 5.14 7.92 -7.10
CA LEU A 18 6.56 7.62 -6.88
C LEU A 18 6.78 6.59 -5.77
N SER A 19 5.84 6.43 -4.85
CA SER A 19 5.93 5.44 -3.78
C SER A 19 5.55 4.05 -4.32
N PRO A 20 6.51 3.12 -4.49
CA PRO A 20 6.16 1.75 -4.83
C PRO A 20 5.31 1.20 -3.69
N GLY A 21 4.03 0.93 -3.96
CA GLY A 21 3.11 0.49 -2.92
C GLY A 21 3.59 -0.79 -2.26
N ALA A 22 3.27 -0.99 -0.98
CA ALA A 22 3.67 -2.19 -0.23
C ALA A 22 3.24 -3.49 -0.94
N GLY A 23 2.10 -3.49 -1.63
CA GLY A 23 1.64 -4.62 -2.45
C GLY A 23 2.50 -4.88 -3.70
N ALA A 24 3.02 -3.83 -4.34
CA ALA A 24 3.92 -3.97 -5.48
C ALA A 24 5.28 -4.55 -5.03
N ILE A 25 5.82 -4.06 -3.92
CA ILE A 25 7.04 -4.61 -3.32
C ILE A 25 6.84 -6.07 -2.89
N ALA A 26 5.72 -6.39 -2.21
CA ALA A 26 5.41 -7.76 -1.82
C ALA A 26 5.27 -8.70 -3.03
N SER A 27 4.68 -8.23 -4.13
CA SER A 27 4.57 -8.98 -5.38
C SER A 27 5.94 -9.23 -6.02
N MET A 28 6.80 -8.21 -6.08
CA MET A 28 8.17 -8.33 -6.58
C MET A 28 8.99 -9.30 -5.73
N SER A 29 8.96 -9.19 -4.39
CA SER A 29 9.66 -10.11 -3.48
C SER A 29 9.17 -11.55 -3.66
N CYS A 30 7.86 -11.75 -3.81
CA CYS A 30 7.29 -13.08 -3.99
C CYS A 30 7.68 -13.70 -5.35
N GLY A 31 7.68 -12.89 -6.42
CA GLY A 31 8.12 -13.31 -7.75
C GLY A 31 9.62 -13.65 -7.81
N LEU A 32 10.45 -12.87 -7.11
CA LEU A 32 11.91 -13.07 -7.02
C LEU A 32 12.29 -14.26 -6.14
N GLN A 33 11.58 -14.51 -5.02
CA GLN A 33 11.94 -15.58 -4.07
C GLN A 33 11.33 -16.95 -4.41
N TYR A 34 10.12 -16.99 -5.01
CA TYR A 34 9.37 -18.24 -5.15
C TYR A 34 9.03 -18.63 -6.61
N GLY A 35 9.42 -17.81 -7.59
CA GLY A 35 9.14 -18.02 -9.02
C GLY A 35 7.71 -17.65 -9.43
N PHE A 36 7.48 -17.52 -10.75
CA PHE A 36 6.25 -16.98 -11.35
C PHE A 36 4.96 -17.69 -10.89
N TRP A 37 5.01 -19.02 -10.76
CA TRP A 37 3.83 -19.83 -10.42
C TRP A 37 3.32 -19.63 -8.99
N ARG A 38 4.21 -19.41 -8.01
CA ARG A 38 3.81 -19.12 -6.62
C ARG A 38 3.47 -17.64 -6.44
N GLY A 39 4.13 -16.76 -7.18
CA GLY A 39 3.76 -15.33 -7.26
C GLY A 39 2.34 -15.10 -7.80
N TYR A 40 1.87 -15.93 -8.73
CA TYR A 40 0.53 -15.85 -9.31
C TYR A 40 -0.59 -16.03 -8.27
N TRP A 41 -0.44 -17.00 -7.34
CA TRP A 41 -1.38 -17.20 -6.24
C TRP A 41 -1.39 -16.02 -5.26
N ASN A 42 -0.24 -15.41 -5.01
CA ASN A 42 -0.15 -14.20 -4.19
C ASN A 42 -0.87 -13.01 -4.87
N ALA A 43 -0.74 -12.87 -6.19
CA ALA A 43 -1.45 -11.84 -6.96
C ALA A 43 -2.97 -12.03 -6.94
N ILE A 44 -3.46 -13.27 -7.07
CA ILE A 44 -4.90 -13.58 -6.94
C ILE A 44 -5.39 -13.26 -5.52
N GLY A 45 -4.63 -13.65 -4.49
CA GLY A 45 -4.95 -13.33 -3.11
C GLY A 45 -5.06 -11.82 -2.86
N LEU A 46 -4.12 -11.05 -3.40
CA LEU A 46 -4.13 -9.58 -3.34
C LEU A 46 -5.37 -8.99 -4.05
N GLN A 47 -5.71 -9.52 -5.23
CA GLN A 47 -6.88 -9.05 -5.98
C GLN A 47 -8.19 -9.37 -5.25
N LEU A 48 -8.31 -10.56 -4.67
CA LEU A 48 -9.46 -10.94 -3.85
C LEU A 48 -9.56 -10.07 -2.59
N ALA A 49 -8.45 -9.78 -1.93
CA ALA A 49 -8.41 -8.88 -0.78
C ALA A 49 -8.88 -7.46 -1.16
N LEU A 50 -8.44 -6.94 -2.31
CA LEU A 50 -8.88 -5.65 -2.84
C LEU A 50 -10.40 -5.63 -3.12
N VAL A 51 -10.92 -6.65 -3.79
CA VAL A 51 -12.36 -6.76 -4.08
C VAL A 51 -13.17 -6.83 -2.79
N LEU A 52 -12.73 -7.65 -1.83
CA LEU A 52 -13.40 -7.78 -0.53
C LEU A 52 -13.35 -6.46 0.25
N GLN A 53 -12.23 -5.75 0.23
CA GLN A 53 -12.10 -4.44 0.85
C GLN A 53 -13.04 -3.42 0.21
N ILE A 54 -13.13 -3.37 -1.12
CA ILE A 54 -14.09 -2.49 -1.82
C ILE A 54 -15.53 -2.84 -1.42
N ALA A 55 -15.86 -4.13 -1.37
CA ALA A 55 -17.19 -4.58 -0.94
C ALA A 55 -17.52 -4.14 0.49
N VAL A 56 -16.58 -4.27 1.43
CA VAL A 56 -16.74 -3.81 2.82
C VAL A 56 -16.95 -2.29 2.90
N VAL A 57 -16.17 -1.52 2.14
CA VAL A 57 -16.32 -0.05 2.09
C VAL A 57 -17.69 0.32 1.50
N ALA A 58 -18.09 -0.32 0.41
CA ALA A 58 -19.38 -0.13 -0.24
C ALA A 58 -20.57 -0.57 0.62
N ALA A 59 -20.40 -1.59 1.46
CA ALA A 59 -21.43 -2.09 2.37
C ALA A 59 -21.81 -1.10 3.49
N GLY A 60 -21.05 -0.01 3.66
CA GLY A 60 -21.47 1.10 4.53
C GLY A 60 -20.45 1.51 5.58
N VAL A 61 -19.23 0.97 5.59
CA VAL A 61 -18.16 1.47 6.46
C VAL A 61 -17.91 2.96 6.22
N GLY A 62 -17.98 3.41 4.95
CA GLY A 62 -17.89 4.84 4.62
C GLY A 62 -19.02 5.69 5.23
N ALA A 63 -20.24 5.15 5.30
CA ALA A 63 -21.38 5.84 5.89
C ALA A 63 -21.27 5.94 7.42
N VAL A 64 -20.77 4.90 8.08
CA VAL A 64 -20.51 4.90 9.53
C VAL A 64 -19.39 5.88 9.90
N LEU A 65 -18.36 5.99 9.06
CA LEU A 65 -17.29 6.96 9.27
C LEU A 65 -17.74 8.40 8.97
N ALA A 66 -18.67 8.61 8.04
CA ALA A 66 -19.20 9.92 7.72
C ALA A 66 -20.10 10.51 8.83
N THR A 67 -20.74 9.67 9.64
CA THR A 67 -21.60 10.13 10.75
C THR A 67 -20.83 10.45 12.02
N SER A 68 -19.59 9.95 12.17
CA SER A 68 -18.78 10.14 13.38
C SER A 68 -17.45 10.82 13.08
N GLU A 69 -17.39 12.14 13.35
CA GLU A 69 -16.16 12.94 13.20
C GLU A 69 -15.02 12.42 14.09
N LEU A 70 -15.35 11.92 15.28
CA LEU A 70 -14.38 11.37 16.22
C LEU A 70 -13.77 10.05 15.73
N ALA A 71 -14.60 9.13 15.24
CA ALA A 71 -14.12 7.85 14.70
C ALA A 71 -13.25 8.07 13.45
N PHE A 72 -13.68 8.95 12.54
CA PHE A 72 -12.90 9.32 11.36
C PHE A 72 -11.55 9.94 11.75
N SER A 73 -11.54 10.87 12.71
CA SER A 73 -10.31 11.54 13.15
C SER A 73 -9.33 10.58 13.83
N LEU A 74 -9.81 9.69 14.70
CA LEU A 74 -8.96 8.68 15.35
C LEU A 74 -8.32 7.74 14.33
N ILE A 75 -9.11 7.20 13.39
CA ILE A 75 -8.60 6.30 12.34
C ILE A 75 -7.60 7.03 11.44
N LYS A 76 -7.90 8.28 11.08
CA LYS A 76 -7.01 9.13 10.28
C LYS A 76 -5.65 9.31 10.96
N TRP A 77 -5.64 9.76 12.21
CA TRP A 77 -4.40 9.99 12.95
C TRP A 77 -3.66 8.70 13.28
N PHE A 78 -4.38 7.61 13.56
CA PHE A 78 -3.79 6.29 13.70
C PHE A 78 -3.07 5.85 12.41
N GLY A 79 -3.70 6.04 11.25
CA GLY A 79 -3.09 5.77 9.95
C GLY A 79 -1.83 6.59 9.70
N VAL A 80 -1.84 7.88 10.04
CA VAL A 80 -0.65 8.76 9.95
C VAL A 80 0.49 8.22 10.83
N GLY A 81 0.20 7.86 12.08
CA GLY A 81 1.19 7.27 12.98
C GLY A 81 1.76 5.95 12.46
N TYR A 82 0.90 5.09 11.91
CA TYR A 82 1.32 3.82 11.31
C TYR A 82 2.24 4.02 10.10
N LEU A 83 1.94 4.99 9.22
CA LEU A 83 2.78 5.32 8.08
C LEU A 83 4.14 5.88 8.49
N LEU A 84 4.19 6.74 9.52
CA LEU A 84 5.46 7.23 10.08
C LEU A 84 6.30 6.09 10.65
N TRP A 85 5.67 5.15 11.37
CA TRP A 85 6.35 3.95 11.86
C TRP A 85 6.86 3.07 10.72
N LEU A 86 6.06 2.87 9.66
CA LEU A 86 6.47 2.10 8.49
C LEU A 86 7.65 2.76 7.78
N ALA A 87 7.61 4.09 7.59
CA ALA A 87 8.69 4.86 6.99
C ALA A 87 9.98 4.73 7.81
N TRP A 88 9.89 4.84 9.13
CA TRP A 88 11.01 4.63 10.04
C TRP A 88 11.58 3.20 9.93
N LYS A 89 10.71 2.19 9.92
CA LYS A 89 11.13 0.78 9.76
C LYS A 89 11.80 0.54 8.40
N GLN A 90 11.29 1.14 7.33
CA GLN A 90 11.87 1.04 5.99
C GLN A 90 13.25 1.71 5.92
N TRP A 91 13.42 2.85 6.60
CA TRP A 91 14.72 3.53 6.71
C TRP A 91 15.76 2.70 7.47
N GLN A 92 15.31 1.92 8.46
CA GLN A 92 16.17 1.03 9.24
C GLN A 92 16.42 -0.33 8.59
N GLY A 93 15.57 -0.75 7.65
CA GLY A 93 15.75 -1.98 6.89
C GLY A 93 16.99 -1.90 6.01
N GLN A 94 17.97 -2.77 6.26
CA GLN A 94 19.11 -2.94 5.35
C GLN A 94 18.57 -3.26 3.95
N PRO A 95 19.09 -2.65 2.87
CA PRO A 95 18.75 -3.06 1.51
C PRO A 95 19.23 -4.51 1.35
N GLU A 96 18.30 -5.45 1.47
CA GLU A 96 18.54 -6.85 1.17
C GLU A 96 19.03 -6.89 -0.27
N ALA A 97 20.32 -7.18 -0.44
CA ALA A 97 21.00 -6.98 -1.71
C ALA A 97 20.27 -7.80 -2.78
N LEU A 98 19.66 -7.12 -3.75
CA LEU A 98 19.06 -7.71 -4.94
C LEU A 98 20.05 -8.61 -5.74
N GLY A 99 21.32 -8.67 -5.35
CA GLY A 99 22.41 -9.39 -6.01
C GLY A 99 22.46 -10.90 -5.75
N ASP A 100 21.84 -11.43 -4.69
CA ASP A 100 21.95 -12.86 -4.37
C ASP A 100 20.82 -13.72 -4.98
N ALA A 101 19.66 -13.11 -5.27
CA ALA A 101 18.55 -13.78 -5.97
C ALA A 101 18.89 -14.14 -7.43
N ALA A 102 19.81 -13.42 -8.08
CA ALA A 102 20.23 -13.68 -9.46
C ALA A 102 21.23 -14.85 -9.60
N ARG A 103 21.84 -15.30 -8.50
CA ARG A 103 22.85 -16.39 -8.52
C ARG A 103 22.28 -17.78 -8.24
N GLY A 104 21.07 -17.89 -7.70
CA GLY A 104 20.42 -19.17 -7.38
C GLY A 104 19.59 -19.80 -8.50
N ALA A 105 19.51 -19.15 -9.67
CA ALA A 105 18.75 -19.61 -10.83
C ALA A 105 19.62 -20.23 -11.94
N GLY A 106 20.87 -20.61 -11.61
CA GLY A 106 21.81 -21.30 -12.50
C GLY A 106 21.79 -22.80 -12.30
#